data_AF-A0A9D8WLH2-F1
#
_entry.id   AF-A0A9D8WLH2-F1
#
_cell.length_a   1.000
_cell.length_b   1.000
_cell.length_c   1.000
_cell.angle_alpha   90.00
_cell.angle_beta   90.00
_cell.angle_gamma   90.00
#
_symmetry.space_group_name_H-M   'P 1'
#
loop_
_entity.id
_entity.type
_entity.pdbx_description
1 polymer ?
#
loop_
_entity_poly.entity_id
_entity_poly.type
_entity_poly.pdbx_seq_one_letter_code
_entity_poly.pdbx_strand_id
1 'polypeptide(L)'
;IYNGDMNSDGLAADLIYIPKDDSEITFKTDADRQAFWAFVDQDKYLRNHKGQYAEAYAGRSPMRHRFDVRVAEDFAFRTGSVKHNFQVSVSIDNIGNMINSNWGITRWGCYGNSDTMPLLKVESVAGGTPVYSVNKVGDAYPTKSFDQYYKSPTECWQLLVGLKYFFN
;
A
#
# COMPACT_ATOMS: atom_id res chain seq x y z
N ILE A 1 -0.83 5.61 14.16
CA ILE A 1 -1.44 6.75 14.87
C ILE A 1 -2.57 6.18 15.71
N TYR A 2 -2.59 6.41 17.03
CA TYR A 2 -3.80 6.17 17.82
C TYR A 2 -4.79 7.32 17.54
N ASN A 3 -6.07 7.02 17.44
CA ASN A 3 -7.10 8.06 17.30
C ASN A 3 -7.43 8.58 18.72
N GLY A 4 -6.99 9.80 19.05
CA GLY A 4 -7.10 10.39 20.39
C GLY A 4 -5.81 11.09 20.86
N ASP A 5 -5.90 11.71 22.05
CA ASP A 5 -4.78 12.35 22.78
C ASP A 5 -4.38 11.45 23.96
N MET A 6 -3.61 10.42 23.66
CA MET A 6 -3.12 9.42 24.61
C MET A 6 -1.95 9.91 25.46
N ASN A 7 -1.14 10.84 24.97
CA ASN A 7 -0.03 11.42 25.72
C ASN A 7 -0.42 12.71 26.47
N SER A 8 -1.67 13.18 26.31
CA SER A 8 -2.23 14.39 26.93
C SER A 8 -1.50 15.70 26.53
N ASP A 9 -0.96 15.78 25.32
CA ASP A 9 -0.29 16.97 24.78
C ASP A 9 -1.23 17.92 24.01
N GLY A 10 -2.51 17.58 23.91
CA GLY A 10 -3.53 18.37 23.24
C GLY A 10 -3.62 18.14 21.72
N LEU A 11 -2.87 17.20 21.16
CA LEU A 11 -2.96 16.78 19.76
C LEU A 11 -3.66 15.43 19.65
N ALA A 12 -4.72 15.37 18.83
CA ALA A 12 -5.48 14.14 18.59
C ALA A 12 -4.80 13.14 17.64
N ALA A 13 -3.46 13.16 17.57
CA ALA A 13 -2.66 12.37 16.63
C ALA A 13 -1.36 11.89 17.28
N ASP A 14 -1.47 10.90 18.14
CA ASP A 14 -0.31 10.35 18.84
C ASP A 14 0.46 9.30 18.05
N LEU A 15 1.79 9.39 18.18
CA LEU A 15 2.72 8.35 17.77
C LEU A 15 2.48 7.11 18.64
N ILE A 16 2.41 5.94 17.98
CA ILE A 16 2.11 4.68 18.66
C ILE A 16 3.36 4.19 19.38
N TYR A 17 3.27 3.96 20.68
CA TYR A 17 4.27 3.15 21.39
C TYR A 17 4.21 1.70 20.90
N ILE A 18 5.36 1.13 20.52
CA ILE A 18 5.49 -0.27 20.12
C ILE A 18 5.92 -1.06 21.37
N PRO A 19 5.07 -1.95 21.92
CA PRO A 19 5.42 -2.74 23.09
C PRO A 19 6.72 -3.51 22.90
N LYS A 20 7.55 -3.54 23.93
CA LYS A 20 8.81 -4.28 23.94
C LYS A 20 8.58 -5.79 23.90
N ASP A 21 7.65 -6.25 24.72
CA ASP A 21 7.29 -7.65 24.91
C ASP A 21 5.90 -7.79 25.57
N ASP A 22 5.49 -9.03 25.87
CA ASP A 22 4.19 -9.37 26.48
C ASP A 22 3.97 -8.71 27.86
N SER A 23 5.00 -8.19 28.54
CA SER A 23 4.83 -7.52 29.83
C SER A 23 4.24 -6.11 29.73
N GLU A 24 4.26 -5.50 28.54
CA GLU A 24 3.83 -4.12 28.31
C GLU A 24 2.46 -4.02 27.61
N ILE A 25 1.85 -5.15 27.25
CA ILE A 25 0.57 -5.18 26.54
C ILE A 25 -0.27 -6.39 26.96
N THR A 26 -1.55 -6.15 27.24
CA THR A 26 -2.50 -7.21 27.60
C THR A 26 -3.47 -7.47 26.45
N PHE A 27 -3.63 -8.74 26.06
CA PHE A 27 -4.57 -9.15 25.01
C PHE A 27 -5.80 -9.85 25.56
N LYS A 28 -6.94 -9.68 24.88
CA LYS A 28 -8.20 -10.35 25.20
C LYS A 28 -8.11 -11.86 25.01
N THR A 29 -7.40 -12.30 23.97
CA THR A 29 -7.22 -13.72 23.65
C THR A 29 -5.77 -14.03 23.27
N ASP A 30 -5.36 -15.28 23.44
CA ASP A 30 -4.03 -15.73 22.99
C ASP A 30 -3.89 -15.65 21.45
N ALA A 31 -5.00 -15.79 20.72
CA ALA A 31 -5.02 -15.61 19.26
C ALA A 31 -4.67 -14.17 18.85
N ASP A 32 -5.21 -13.17 19.56
CA ASP A 32 -4.86 -11.76 19.33
C ASP A 32 -3.38 -11.49 19.65
N ARG A 33 -2.87 -12.06 20.75
CA ARG A 33 -1.45 -11.97 21.13
C ARG A 33 -0.54 -12.52 20.05
N GLN A 34 -0.80 -13.73 19.57
CA GLN A 34 -0.01 -14.37 18.52
C GLN A 34 -0.08 -13.57 17.21
N ALA A 35 -1.26 -13.11 16.82
CA ALA A 35 -1.46 -12.31 15.61
C ALA A 35 -0.69 -10.98 15.67
N PHE A 36 -0.74 -10.29 16.82
CA PHE A 36 0.00 -9.04 17.01
C PHE A 36 1.50 -9.23 16.85
N TRP A 37 2.09 -10.20 17.57
CA TRP A 37 3.53 -10.41 17.50
C TRP A 37 3.99 -10.90 16.13
N ALA A 38 3.21 -11.75 15.47
CA ALA A 38 3.48 -12.13 14.08
C ALA A 38 3.49 -10.90 13.15
N PHE A 39 2.56 -9.96 13.34
CA PHE A 39 2.49 -8.72 12.58
C PHE A 39 3.65 -7.76 12.89
N VAL A 40 4.07 -7.65 14.15
CA VAL A 40 5.22 -6.82 14.54
C VAL A 40 6.53 -7.42 13.99
N ASP A 41 6.70 -8.74 14.06
CA ASP A 41 7.95 -9.40 13.69
C ASP A 41 8.16 -9.53 12.18
N GLN A 42 7.08 -9.55 11.38
CA GLN A 42 7.18 -9.50 9.92
C GLN A 42 7.60 -8.12 9.40
N ASP A 43 7.29 -7.03 10.14
CA ASP A 43 7.66 -5.68 9.74
C ASP A 43 9.05 -5.31 10.26
N LYS A 44 9.98 -5.01 9.34
CA LYS A 44 11.35 -4.64 9.70
C LYS A 44 11.41 -3.40 10.58
N TYR A 45 10.56 -2.41 10.34
CA TYR A 45 10.50 -1.20 11.13
C TYR A 45 9.97 -1.51 12.53
N LEU A 46 8.79 -2.14 12.65
CA LEU A 46 8.19 -2.41 13.96
C LEU A 46 9.07 -3.31 14.83
N ARG A 47 9.64 -4.38 14.25
CA ARG A 47 10.54 -5.28 14.97
C ARG A 47 11.76 -4.58 15.55
N ASN A 48 12.34 -3.65 14.80
CA ASN A 48 13.56 -2.96 15.20
C ASN A 48 13.31 -1.80 16.19
N HIS A 49 12.05 -1.40 16.40
CA HIS A 49 11.65 -0.29 17.27
C HIS A 49 10.74 -0.76 18.43
N LYS A 50 10.76 -2.05 18.76
CA LYS A 50 10.12 -2.57 19.99
C LYS A 50 10.67 -1.82 21.23
N GLY A 51 9.77 -1.36 22.09
CA GLY A 51 10.09 -0.54 23.26
C GLY A 51 10.29 0.94 22.96
N GLN A 52 9.89 1.41 21.78
CA GLN A 52 10.04 2.80 21.34
C GLN A 52 8.72 3.34 20.77
N TYR A 53 8.58 4.66 20.78
CA TYR A 53 7.53 5.31 20.02
C TYR A 53 7.86 5.24 18.53
N ALA A 54 6.87 4.86 17.72
CA ALA A 54 6.97 4.88 16.28
C ALA A 54 7.24 6.32 15.80
N GLU A 55 8.20 6.50 14.93
CA GLU A 55 8.53 7.79 14.32
C GLU A 55 7.42 8.23 13.35
N ALA A 56 7.25 9.55 13.24
CA ALA A 56 6.34 10.13 12.26
C ALA A 56 6.71 9.70 10.84
N TYR A 57 5.70 9.26 10.06
CA TYR A 57 5.84 8.84 8.66
C TYR A 57 6.84 7.70 8.39
N ALA A 58 7.21 6.90 9.39
CA ALA A 58 8.15 5.80 9.21
C ALA A 58 7.57 4.59 8.44
N GLY A 59 6.24 4.44 8.40
CA GLY A 59 5.57 3.46 7.56
C GLY A 59 5.66 3.85 6.09
N ARG A 60 6.64 3.30 5.36
CA ARG A 60 6.82 3.53 3.92
C ARG A 60 6.31 2.35 3.11
N SER A 61 5.39 2.60 2.17
CA SER A 61 4.97 1.58 1.22
C SER A 61 6.15 1.01 0.43
N PRO A 62 6.10 -0.28 0.05
CA PRO A 62 7.12 -0.88 -0.80
C PRO A 62 7.35 -0.10 -2.09
N MET A 63 8.60 -0.04 -2.54
CA MET A 63 8.94 0.56 -3.82
C MET A 63 8.23 -0.18 -4.96
N ARG A 64 7.62 0.58 -5.88
CA ARG A 64 6.94 0.04 -7.05
C ARG A 64 7.78 0.27 -8.29
N HIS A 65 7.95 -0.79 -9.07
CA HIS A 65 8.50 -0.72 -10.41
C HIS A 65 7.38 -0.87 -11.44
N ARG A 66 7.28 0.10 -12.34
CA ARG A 66 6.38 0.09 -13.49
C ARG A 66 7.18 0.46 -14.72
N PHE A 67 6.99 -0.30 -15.78
CA PHE A 67 7.66 -0.12 -17.05
C PHE A 67 6.61 -0.02 -18.14
N ASP A 68 6.76 0.99 -18.98
CA ASP A 68 5.86 1.26 -20.11
C ASP A 68 6.71 1.21 -21.40
N VAL A 69 6.15 0.64 -22.47
CA VAL A 69 6.86 0.45 -23.75
C VAL A 69 6.02 1.04 -24.87
N ARG A 70 6.65 1.85 -25.73
CA ARG A 70 6.04 2.37 -26.95
C ARG A 70 6.93 2.13 -28.14
N VAL A 71 6.34 1.61 -29.21
CA VAL A 71 6.95 1.50 -30.54
C VAL A 71 6.10 2.33 -31.51
N ALA A 72 6.75 3.14 -32.32
CA ALA A 72 6.09 3.94 -33.34
C ALA A 72 6.95 3.94 -34.61
N GLU A 73 6.28 3.81 -35.76
CA GLU A 73 6.93 3.79 -37.07
C GLU A 73 6.22 4.75 -38.02
N ASP A 74 7.02 5.52 -38.75
CA ASP A 74 6.55 6.48 -39.73
C ASP A 74 6.55 5.86 -41.13
N PHE A 75 5.41 5.95 -41.81
CA PHE A 75 5.22 5.48 -43.17
C PHE A 75 4.87 6.65 -44.07
N ALA A 76 5.55 6.75 -45.20
CA ALA A 76 5.24 7.73 -46.23
C ALA A 76 4.88 7.03 -47.53
N PHE A 77 3.79 7.46 -48.15
CA PHE A 77 3.45 7.02 -49.51
C PHE A 77 2.91 8.19 -50.34
N ARG A 78 3.00 8.08 -51.65
CA ARG A 78 2.52 9.08 -52.59
C ARG A 78 1.28 8.58 -53.33
N THR A 79 0.29 9.44 -53.47
CA THR A 79 -0.82 9.27 -54.41
C THR A 79 -0.87 10.48 -55.33
N GLY A 80 -0.60 10.27 -56.63
CA GLY A 80 -0.37 11.38 -57.57
C GLY A 80 0.79 12.29 -57.12
N SER A 81 0.53 13.60 -57.06
CA SER A 81 1.48 14.63 -56.59
C SER A 81 1.48 14.81 -55.06
N VAL A 82 0.56 14.18 -54.34
CA VAL A 82 0.39 14.36 -52.90
C VAL A 82 1.22 13.31 -52.15
N LYS A 83 2.07 13.76 -51.22
CA LYS A 83 2.79 12.91 -50.27
C LYS A 83 1.96 12.82 -48.99
N HIS A 84 1.59 11.61 -48.59
CA HIS A 84 0.94 11.32 -47.32
C HIS A 84 1.96 10.75 -46.34
N ASN A 85 1.94 11.23 -45.10
CA ASN A 85 2.75 10.68 -44.02
C ASN A 85 1.81 10.22 -42.89
N PHE A 86 2.03 9.00 -42.43
CA PHE A 86 1.32 8.40 -41.32
C PHE A 86 2.32 7.90 -40.28
N GLN A 87 1.96 7.96 -39.01
CA GLN A 87 2.64 7.23 -37.95
C GLN A 87 1.68 6.18 -37.40
N VAL A 88 2.13 4.94 -37.33
CA VAL A 88 1.45 3.88 -36.60
C VAL A 88 2.21 3.64 -35.32
N SER A 89 1.50 3.51 -34.20
CA SER A 89 2.11 3.29 -32.90
C SER A 89 1.35 2.27 -32.07
N VAL A 90 2.11 1.53 -31.27
CA VAL A 90 1.60 0.60 -30.25
C VAL A 90 2.28 0.96 -28.94
N SER A 91 1.48 1.20 -27.89
CA SER A 91 1.96 1.46 -26.53
C SER A 91 1.36 0.45 -25.57
N ILE A 92 2.21 -0.10 -24.71
CA ILE A 92 1.84 -1.02 -23.63
C ILE A 92 2.27 -0.38 -22.33
N ASP A 93 1.29 0.06 -21.56
CA ASP A 93 1.53 0.58 -20.22
C ASP A 93 1.54 -0.59 -19.24
N ASN A 94 2.42 -0.52 -18.25
CA ASN A 94 2.64 -1.53 -17.23
C ASN A 94 2.89 -2.93 -17.79
N ILE A 95 3.83 -3.05 -18.74
CA ILE A 95 4.13 -4.31 -19.45
C ILE A 95 4.50 -5.45 -18.49
N GLY A 96 5.14 -5.13 -17.36
CA GLY A 96 5.47 -6.12 -16.32
C GLY A 96 4.24 -6.82 -15.74
N ASN A 97 3.09 -6.14 -15.70
CA ASN A 97 1.84 -6.69 -15.20
C ASN A 97 1.24 -7.77 -16.13
N MET A 98 1.56 -7.75 -17.43
CA MET A 98 1.20 -8.83 -18.35
C MET A 98 1.92 -10.14 -18.01
N ILE A 99 3.14 -10.04 -17.47
CA ILE A 99 3.98 -11.18 -17.10
C ILE A 99 3.59 -11.69 -15.71
N ASN A 100 3.40 -10.77 -14.75
CA ASN A 100 2.99 -11.08 -13.39
C ASN A 100 1.97 -10.05 -12.90
N SER A 101 0.76 -10.48 -12.57
CA SER A 101 -0.33 -9.62 -12.11
C SER A 101 -0.02 -8.87 -10.80
N ASN A 102 1.01 -9.27 -10.07
CA ASN A 102 1.48 -8.58 -8.86
C ASN A 102 2.52 -7.46 -9.13
N TRP A 103 2.94 -7.27 -10.38
CA TRP A 103 3.92 -6.24 -10.75
C TRP A 103 3.23 -4.95 -11.17
N GLY A 104 3.86 -3.80 -10.85
CA GLY A 104 3.33 -2.48 -11.18
C GLY A 104 2.11 -2.02 -10.37
N ILE A 105 1.62 -2.83 -9.43
CA ILE A 105 0.47 -2.49 -8.56
C ILE A 105 0.89 -1.64 -7.35
N THR A 106 0.00 -0.76 -6.89
CA THR A 106 0.25 0.01 -5.67
C THR A 106 -0.03 -0.86 -4.46
N ARG A 107 0.85 -0.87 -3.47
CA ARG A 107 0.54 -1.44 -2.16
C ARG A 107 0.38 -0.34 -1.13
N TRP A 108 -0.74 -0.38 -0.44
CA TRP A 108 -1.13 0.51 0.63
C TRP A 108 -1.01 -0.22 1.96
N GLY A 109 -0.87 0.55 3.04
CA GLY A 109 -0.87 0.01 4.39
C GLY A 109 -2.17 -0.75 4.65
N CYS A 110 -2.08 -1.93 5.28
CA CYS A 110 -3.25 -2.68 5.74
C CYS A 110 -4.06 -1.90 6.78
N TYR A 111 -3.43 -0.89 7.39
CA TYR A 111 -4.00 0.08 8.31
C TYR A 111 -3.46 1.46 7.89
N GLY A 112 -4.34 2.44 7.66
CA GLY A 112 -3.92 3.82 7.37
C GLY A 112 -4.47 4.49 6.10
N ASN A 113 -5.51 3.97 5.45
CA ASN A 113 -6.20 4.70 4.37
C ASN A 113 -7.51 5.37 4.80
N SER A 114 -7.85 5.26 6.08
CA SER A 114 -8.90 6.03 6.73
C SER A 114 -8.60 6.02 8.22
N ASP A 115 -8.90 7.11 8.91
CA ASP A 115 -8.73 7.31 10.36
C ASP A 115 -9.50 6.31 11.25
N THR A 116 -9.94 5.17 10.71
CA THR A 116 -11.02 4.34 11.25
C THR A 116 -10.64 2.92 11.60
N MET A 117 -9.40 2.46 11.35
CA MET A 117 -8.98 1.15 11.87
C MET A 117 -7.49 1.11 12.30
N PRO A 118 -7.18 1.36 13.59
CA PRO A 118 -5.87 1.05 14.15
C PRO A 118 -5.62 -0.47 14.15
N LEU A 119 -4.35 -0.91 14.23
CA LEU A 119 -4.02 -2.35 14.35
C LEU A 119 -4.64 -2.96 15.61
N LEU A 120 -4.60 -2.21 16.71
CA LEU A 120 -5.13 -2.61 18.02
C LEU A 120 -6.43 -1.88 18.33
N LYS A 121 -7.37 -2.59 18.95
CA LYS A 121 -8.61 -2.06 19.49
C LYS A 121 -8.65 -2.29 20.99
N VAL A 122 -9.02 -1.27 21.75
CA VAL A 122 -9.27 -1.42 23.19
C VAL A 122 -10.63 -2.09 23.38
N GLU A 123 -10.66 -3.22 24.07
CA GLU A 123 -11.87 -4.00 24.35
C GLU A 123 -12.42 -3.72 25.75
N SER A 124 -11.53 -3.51 26.72
CA SER A 124 -11.87 -3.16 28.09
C SER A 124 -10.69 -2.47 28.78
N VAL A 125 -10.96 -1.89 29.96
CA VAL A 125 -9.93 -1.37 30.86
C VAL A 125 -10.10 -2.05 32.21
N ALA A 126 -9.12 -2.83 32.63
CA ALA A 126 -9.12 -3.57 33.90
C ALA A 126 -8.05 -2.97 34.82
N GLY A 127 -8.46 -2.40 35.96
CA GLY A 127 -7.52 -1.81 36.93
C GLY A 127 -6.65 -0.68 36.35
N GLY A 128 -7.17 0.08 35.39
CA GLY A 128 -6.43 1.13 34.68
C GLY A 128 -5.53 0.64 33.54
N THR A 129 -5.46 -0.67 33.31
CA THR A 129 -4.70 -1.26 32.19
C THR A 129 -5.65 -1.63 31.04
N PRO A 130 -5.43 -1.11 29.82
CA PRO A 130 -6.23 -1.50 28.66
C PRO A 130 -5.97 -2.96 28.24
N VAL A 131 -7.04 -3.64 27.82
CA VAL A 131 -6.99 -4.98 27.20
C VAL A 131 -7.32 -4.85 25.72
N TYR A 132 -6.44 -5.36 24.87
CA TYR A 132 -6.50 -5.16 23.43
C TYR A 132 -6.98 -6.39 22.66
N SER A 133 -7.63 -6.17 21.52
CA SER A 133 -7.80 -7.14 20.43
C SER A 133 -7.11 -6.63 19.16
N VAL A 134 -6.78 -7.53 18.23
CA VAL A 134 -6.24 -7.14 16.91
C VAL A 134 -7.39 -6.95 15.94
N ASN A 135 -7.47 -5.77 15.32
CA ASN A 135 -8.47 -5.52 14.28
C ASN A 135 -8.20 -6.39 13.06
N LYS A 136 -9.23 -7.07 12.56
CA LYS A 136 -9.15 -7.94 11.38
C LYS A 136 -9.35 -7.14 10.10
N VAL A 137 -8.74 -7.60 9.01
CA VAL A 137 -9.01 -7.11 7.65
C VAL A 137 -9.95 -8.12 7.00
N GLY A 138 -11.24 -7.75 6.88
CA GLY A 138 -12.29 -8.74 6.63
C GLY A 138 -12.41 -9.69 7.83
N ASP A 139 -12.36 -11.01 7.58
CA ASP A 139 -12.50 -12.04 8.62
C ASP A 139 -11.16 -12.60 9.15
N ALA A 140 -10.03 -12.08 8.66
CA ALA A 140 -8.69 -12.61 8.96
C ALA A 140 -7.80 -11.59 9.70
N TYR A 141 -6.88 -12.11 10.52
CA TYR A 141 -5.81 -11.31 11.09
C TYR A 141 -4.86 -10.81 10.00
N PRO A 142 -4.33 -9.58 10.13
CA PRO A 142 -3.35 -9.06 9.20
C PRO A 142 -2.05 -9.85 9.30
N THR A 143 -1.42 -10.13 8.16
CA THR A 143 -0.13 -10.84 8.12
C THR A 143 0.99 -10.00 7.51
N LYS A 144 0.68 -8.82 6.97
CA LYS A 144 1.64 -7.91 6.35
C LYS A 144 1.24 -6.47 6.60
N SER A 145 2.23 -5.59 6.71
CA SER A 145 2.01 -4.14 6.87
C SER A 145 1.45 -3.50 5.60
N PHE A 146 1.85 -3.99 4.42
CA PHE A 146 1.47 -3.44 3.12
C PHE A 146 1.05 -4.55 2.14
N ASP A 147 -0.25 -4.85 2.09
CA ASP A 147 -0.81 -5.84 1.14
C ASP A 147 -2.17 -5.43 0.56
N GLN A 148 -2.74 -4.30 1.02
CA GLN A 148 -3.94 -3.76 0.40
C GLN A 148 -3.56 -3.10 -0.93
N TYR A 149 -4.36 -3.34 -1.96
CA TYR A 149 -4.24 -2.66 -3.24
C TYR A 149 -5.64 -2.40 -3.79
N TYR A 150 -5.81 -1.25 -4.44
CA TYR A 150 -7.05 -0.99 -5.16
C TYR A 150 -6.99 -1.72 -6.48
N LYS A 151 -8.01 -2.53 -6.77
CA LYS A 151 -8.20 -3.09 -8.11
C LYS A 151 -8.65 -1.98 -9.05
N SER A 152 -7.71 -1.16 -9.50
CA SER A 152 -7.94 -0.10 -10.48
C SER A 152 -7.52 -0.56 -11.87
N PRO A 153 -8.33 -0.31 -12.92
CA PRO A 153 -7.91 -0.56 -14.30
C PRO A 153 -6.60 0.15 -14.70
N THR A 154 -6.26 1.26 -14.02
CA THR A 154 -5.01 2.00 -14.24
C THR A 154 -3.77 1.32 -13.67
N GLU A 155 -3.95 0.31 -12.82
CA GLU A 155 -2.87 -0.53 -12.28
C GLU A 155 -2.69 -1.83 -13.09
N CYS A 156 -3.64 -2.17 -13.95
CA CYS A 156 -3.50 -3.26 -14.91
C CYS A 156 -2.65 -2.82 -16.12
N TRP A 157 -2.19 -3.79 -16.91
CA TRP A 157 -1.64 -3.49 -18.22
C TRP A 157 -2.70 -2.89 -19.15
N GLN A 158 -2.27 -1.99 -20.03
CA GLN A 158 -3.16 -1.33 -21.00
C GLN A 158 -2.48 -1.30 -22.37
N LEU A 159 -3.24 -1.53 -23.43
CA LEU A 159 -2.78 -1.46 -24.82
C LEU A 159 -3.43 -0.27 -25.51
N LEU A 160 -2.61 0.59 -26.11
CA LEU A 160 -3.04 1.70 -26.94
C LEU A 160 -2.48 1.55 -28.35
N VAL A 161 -3.36 1.61 -29.35
CA VAL A 161 -2.99 1.66 -30.78
C VAL A 161 -3.30 3.06 -31.30
N GLY A 162 -2.30 3.71 -31.90
CA GLY A 162 -2.42 5.08 -32.40
C GLY A 162 -2.12 5.18 -33.89
N LEU A 163 -2.96 5.94 -34.59
CA LEU A 163 -2.74 6.37 -35.98
C LEU A 163 -2.69 7.90 -36.02
N LYS A 164 -1.59 8.46 -36.52
CA LYS A 164 -1.44 9.91 -36.71
C LYS A 164 -1.20 10.21 -38.19
N TYR A 165 -1.90 11.21 -38.71
CA TYR A 165 -1.68 11.76 -40.05
C TYR A 165 -1.02 13.14 -39.94
N PHE A 166 0.01 13.39 -40.76
CA PHE A 166 0.68 14.69 -40.80
C PHE A 166 0.20 15.48 -42.02
N PHE A 167 -0.32 16.68 -41.78
CA PHE A 167 -0.58 17.65 -42.85
C PHE A 167 0.73 18.38 -43.15
N ASN A 168 1.16 18.32 -44.40
CA ASN A 168 2.26 19.14 -44.92
C ASN A 168 1.70 20.44 -45.51
#